data_AF-A0A7W1B8F3-F1
#
_entry.id   AF-A0A7W1B8F3-F1
#
_cell.length_a   1.000
_cell.length_b   1.000
_cell.length_c   1.000
_cell.angle_alpha   90.00
_cell.angle_beta   90.00
_cell.angle_gamma   90.00
#
_symmetry.space_group_name_H-M   'P 1'
#
loop_
_entity.id
_entity.type
_entity.pdbx_description
1 polymer ?
#
loop_
_entity_poly.entity_id
_entity_poly.type
_entity_poly.pdbx_seq_one_letter_code
_entity_poly.pdbx_strand_id
1 'polypeptide(L)'
;MNLSLRLYRLSFTVAVTVFLCGTSQLFAQSVPVFSQVIIFGDSLSDDGNIRHRLEDQYLLSYPGGEFNYSDGRFTNSSDTDPGSALYTGTWHEQLARDFLGLSAATNSLDGGTDYAFGGATTEATTHEVTVISNPDPFVGGQFTVTVDDLGKQVDDYLTDQTFDPAALFILWGGGNDLFNDDSSANVTATAERVAGLVEQLARAGAVSILVPNVPPLGLVPNYKDDAAKATALNAASAQYRGELNTQLDAAVSTLAAENITITLYRLDIYGLFYRLAANPEDYGFVNISDSAQGQSGVNPDEYLFWDEIHPTTAGHHQIAAAAFDLLNGTALPPAQALNLSARLAVGIDDNVLIGGLIVSGSAPKPVIVRGIGPSLTAAGVTTPLVDPTIELYQNGVLLLSNDNWKDSQQTEIEATGLQPTIDLESAIVATLDPGEYTVILRGQNGGTGVGLFEAYDLDGTTASTLGNTSTRGFVAGGDDVLIGGFIVGNGGSDTVVVRAIGPSLAATGVASPLADPTLDLYDGNGVLI
;
A
#
# COMPACT_ATOMS: atom_id res chain seq x y z
N MET A 1 6.03 -2.45 1.12
CA MET A 1 7.01 -1.49 0.53
C MET A 1 7.91 -2.26 -0.41
N ASN A 2 7.90 -1.96 -1.72
CA ASN A 2 8.88 -2.50 -2.65
C ASN A 2 10.18 -1.71 -2.48
N LEU A 3 11.29 -2.37 -2.20
CA LEU A 3 12.60 -1.73 -2.07
C LEU A 3 13.59 -2.48 -2.95
N SER A 4 14.46 -1.77 -3.68
CA SER A 4 15.52 -2.35 -4.51
C SER A 4 16.89 -1.77 -4.18
N LEU A 5 17.96 -2.55 -4.31
CA LEU A 5 19.33 -2.11 -4.00
C LEU A 5 20.22 -2.06 -5.23
N ARG A 6 21.19 -1.14 -5.30
CA ARG A 6 22.23 -1.16 -6.35
C ARG A 6 23.64 -1.03 -5.75
N LEU A 7 24.59 -1.76 -6.33
CA LEU A 7 26.03 -1.75 -6.00
C LEU A 7 26.82 -1.33 -7.24
N TYR A 8 27.80 -0.43 -7.12
CA TYR A 8 28.60 0.05 -8.27
C TYR A 8 30.10 -0.28 -8.20
N ARG A 9 30.61 -0.75 -9.36
CA ARG A 9 32.00 -0.76 -9.92
C ARG A 9 33.04 -1.85 -9.52
N LEU A 10 33.70 -2.32 -10.61
CA LEU A 10 34.81 -3.28 -10.80
C LEU A 10 34.63 -4.69 -10.23
N SER A 11 35.11 -5.70 -10.98
CA SER A 11 34.76 -7.12 -10.94
C SER A 11 35.04 -7.85 -9.62
N PHE A 12 34.01 -8.19 -8.82
CA PHE A 12 34.17 -8.92 -7.56
C PHE A 12 32.89 -9.61 -7.02
N THR A 13 32.99 -10.47 -6.00
CA THR A 13 31.86 -11.17 -5.35
C THR A 13 31.31 -10.43 -4.12
N VAL A 14 29.99 -10.30 -3.98
CA VAL A 14 29.28 -9.65 -2.84
C VAL A 14 28.19 -10.57 -2.27
N ALA A 15 27.91 -10.43 -0.98
CA ALA A 15 26.67 -10.90 -0.36
C ALA A 15 25.80 -9.72 0.14
N VAL A 16 24.52 -9.65 -0.24
CA VAL A 16 23.55 -8.73 0.37
C VAL A 16 22.69 -9.48 1.38
N THR A 17 22.39 -8.90 2.54
CA THR A 17 21.54 -9.53 3.58
C THR A 17 20.52 -8.54 4.13
N VAL A 18 19.26 -8.99 4.28
CA VAL A 18 18.14 -8.20 4.81
C VAL A 18 17.65 -8.81 6.14
N PHE A 19 17.67 -8.06 7.25
CA PHE A 19 17.09 -8.50 8.54
C PHE A 19 15.84 -7.71 8.89
N LEU A 20 14.79 -8.41 9.34
CA LEU A 20 13.62 -7.85 10.01
C LEU A 20 13.79 -8.03 11.53
N CYS A 21 13.48 -7.00 12.32
CA CYS A 21 13.69 -7.01 13.77
C CYS A 21 12.43 -6.52 14.49
N GLY A 22 11.48 -7.43 14.72
CA GLY A 22 10.25 -7.13 15.46
C GLY A 22 10.22 -7.81 16.83
N THR A 23 10.09 -7.02 17.90
CA THR A 23 9.47 -7.47 19.15
C THR A 23 8.29 -6.56 19.45
N SER A 24 7.07 -7.08 19.37
CA SER A 24 5.89 -6.42 19.91
C SER A 24 5.36 -7.21 21.10
N GLN A 25 5.32 -6.57 22.27
CA GLN A 25 4.51 -7.05 23.38
C GLN A 25 3.07 -6.59 23.12
N LEU A 26 2.17 -7.54 22.92
CA LEU A 26 0.73 -7.27 22.79
C LEU A 26 0.16 -6.98 24.18
N PHE A 27 -0.25 -5.73 24.42
CA PHE A 27 -1.21 -5.43 25.48
C PHE A 27 -2.57 -5.25 24.81
N ALA A 28 -3.53 -6.10 25.16
CA ALA A 28 -4.92 -5.85 24.79
C ALA A 28 -5.38 -4.56 25.50
N GLN A 29 -5.52 -3.47 24.74
CA GLN A 29 -6.27 -2.30 25.18
C GLN A 29 -7.74 -2.50 24.79
N SER A 30 -8.65 -1.97 25.59
CA SER A 30 -10.04 -1.80 25.17
C SER A 30 -10.13 -0.56 24.28
N VAL A 31 -10.89 -0.62 23.18
CA VAL A 31 -11.24 0.55 22.37
C VAL A 31 -11.60 1.74 23.27
N PRO A 32 -10.99 2.93 23.07
CA PRO A 32 -11.42 4.12 23.78
C PRO A 32 -12.91 4.41 23.51
N VAL A 33 -13.61 4.88 24.54
CA VAL A 33 -15.01 5.28 24.40
C VAL A 33 -15.04 6.71 23.86
N PHE A 34 -15.60 6.88 22.66
CA PHE A 34 -15.82 8.19 22.06
C PHE A 34 -17.28 8.64 22.23
N SER A 35 -17.52 9.94 22.30
CA SER A 35 -18.88 10.51 22.36
C SER A 35 -19.55 10.60 20.98
N GLN A 36 -18.75 10.89 19.95
CA GLN A 36 -19.16 11.07 18.56
C GLN A 36 -17.93 11.07 17.64
N VAL A 37 -18.19 11.01 16.33
CA VAL A 37 -17.19 11.24 15.28
C VAL A 37 -17.38 12.65 14.72
N ILE A 38 -16.28 13.40 14.61
CA ILE A 38 -16.22 14.70 13.93
C ILE A 38 -15.19 14.55 12.81
N ILE A 39 -15.62 14.68 11.57
CA ILE A 39 -14.77 14.38 10.41
C ILE A 39 -14.66 15.57 9.47
N PHE A 40 -13.43 15.78 9.00
CA PHE A 40 -13.05 16.74 7.97
C PHE A 40 -12.38 15.96 6.84
N GLY A 41 -12.74 16.26 5.61
CA GLY A 41 -12.19 15.52 4.49
C GLY A 41 -12.75 15.85 3.13
N ASP A 42 -12.63 14.88 2.24
CA ASP A 42 -13.04 14.96 0.84
C ASP A 42 -14.20 14.01 0.51
N SER A 43 -14.32 13.60 -0.76
CA SER A 43 -15.38 12.70 -1.24
C SER A 43 -15.38 11.31 -0.60
N LEU A 44 -14.25 10.87 -0.04
CA LEU A 44 -14.19 9.60 0.68
C LEU A 44 -14.97 9.64 2.00
N SER A 45 -15.29 10.84 2.49
CA SER A 45 -16.02 11.04 3.73
C SER A 45 -17.34 11.77 3.52
N ASP A 46 -17.45 12.68 2.55
CA ASP A 46 -18.67 13.48 2.29
C ASP A 46 -19.93 12.61 2.19
N ASP A 47 -20.90 12.95 3.03
CA ASP A 47 -22.19 12.28 3.13
C ASP A 47 -23.38 13.18 2.73
N GLY A 48 -23.12 14.40 2.24
CA GLY A 48 -24.16 15.26 1.69
C GLY A 48 -23.85 16.76 1.56
N ASN A 49 -22.67 17.25 1.91
CA ASN A 49 -22.37 18.68 1.85
C ASN A 49 -22.33 19.21 0.41
N ILE A 50 -21.74 18.47 -0.52
CA ILE A 50 -21.78 18.81 -1.96
C ILE A 50 -23.22 18.80 -2.48
N ARG A 51 -23.98 17.78 -2.08
CA ARG A 51 -25.37 17.64 -2.47
C ARG A 51 -26.22 18.79 -1.97
N HIS A 52 -26.10 19.15 -0.70
CA HIS A 52 -26.83 20.28 -0.10
C HIS A 52 -26.63 21.55 -0.93
N ARG A 53 -25.37 21.89 -1.27
CA ARG A 53 -25.09 23.08 -2.09
C ARG A 53 -25.69 22.99 -3.50
N LEU A 54 -25.67 21.82 -4.13
CA LEU A 54 -26.25 21.63 -5.47
C LEU A 54 -27.78 21.64 -5.46
N GLU A 55 -28.40 21.14 -4.40
CA GLU A 55 -29.85 21.24 -4.20
C GLU A 55 -30.27 22.71 -4.00
N ASP A 56 -29.56 23.45 -3.16
CA ASP A 56 -29.83 24.87 -2.92
C ASP A 56 -29.61 25.73 -4.17
N GLN A 57 -28.54 25.47 -4.93
CA GLN A 57 -28.15 26.31 -6.06
C GLN A 57 -28.86 25.93 -7.36
N TYR A 58 -29.12 24.64 -7.59
CA TYR A 58 -29.58 24.11 -8.86
C TYR A 58 -30.78 23.15 -8.77
N LEU A 59 -31.29 22.86 -7.56
CA LEU A 59 -32.29 21.81 -7.31
C LEU A 59 -31.81 20.44 -7.85
N LEU A 60 -30.51 20.18 -7.73
CA LEU A 60 -29.85 19.00 -8.27
C LEU A 60 -29.29 18.13 -7.15
N SER A 61 -29.71 16.87 -7.08
CA SER A 61 -29.21 15.92 -6.08
C SER A 61 -27.98 15.19 -6.62
N TYR A 62 -26.78 15.70 -6.32
CA TYR A 62 -25.50 15.08 -6.69
C TYR A 62 -24.48 15.12 -5.53
N PRO A 63 -23.73 14.04 -5.27
CA PRO A 63 -23.97 12.69 -5.78
C PRO A 63 -25.32 12.16 -5.30
N GLY A 64 -25.99 11.37 -6.14
CA GLY A 64 -27.31 10.81 -5.85
C GLY A 64 -27.80 9.87 -6.94
N GLY A 65 -29.00 9.31 -6.77
CA GLY A 65 -29.52 8.23 -7.61
C GLY A 65 -29.61 8.55 -9.11
N GLU A 66 -29.86 9.81 -9.49
CA GLU A 66 -29.86 10.24 -10.90
C GLU A 66 -28.51 10.03 -11.60
N PHE A 67 -27.43 9.99 -10.81
CA PHE A 67 -26.04 9.83 -11.26
C PHE A 67 -25.47 8.48 -10.85
N ASN A 68 -26.34 7.55 -10.44
CA ASN A 68 -25.96 6.22 -9.97
C ASN A 68 -24.97 6.28 -8.79
N TYR A 69 -25.33 7.07 -7.77
CA TYR A 69 -24.63 7.11 -6.49
C TYR A 69 -25.63 6.93 -5.35
N SER A 70 -25.10 6.50 -4.20
CA SER A 70 -25.76 6.59 -2.92
C SER A 70 -26.12 8.04 -2.60
N ASP A 71 -27.16 8.23 -1.80
CA ASP A 71 -27.78 9.52 -1.55
C ASP A 71 -26.81 10.45 -0.79
N GLY A 72 -26.18 11.40 -1.49
CA GLY A 72 -25.18 12.33 -0.94
C GLY A 72 -23.77 11.76 -0.77
N ARG A 73 -23.51 10.49 -1.11
CA ARG A 73 -22.18 9.86 -0.96
C ARG A 73 -21.57 9.48 -2.31
N PHE A 74 -20.26 9.60 -2.45
CA PHE A 74 -19.51 9.13 -3.63
C PHE A 74 -19.24 7.62 -3.59
N THR A 75 -20.29 6.81 -3.43
CA THR A 75 -20.21 5.35 -3.40
C THR A 75 -21.55 4.71 -3.78
N ASN A 76 -21.65 3.39 -3.77
CA ASN A 76 -22.88 2.65 -4.09
C ASN A 76 -23.84 2.48 -2.91
N SER A 77 -25.04 1.98 -3.19
CA SER A 77 -26.03 1.59 -2.18
C SER A 77 -26.94 0.47 -2.71
N SER A 78 -27.98 0.12 -1.97
CA SER A 78 -29.03 -0.78 -2.48
C SER A 78 -29.83 -0.20 -3.65
N ASP A 79 -29.79 1.13 -3.83
CA ASP A 79 -30.58 1.85 -4.83
C ASP A 79 -29.78 2.19 -6.09
N THR A 80 -28.48 1.85 -6.14
CA THR A 80 -27.63 1.99 -7.32
C THR A 80 -27.80 0.82 -8.30
N ASP A 81 -27.23 0.96 -9.50
CA ASP A 81 -27.19 -0.06 -10.54
C ASP A 81 -25.74 -0.40 -10.94
N PRO A 82 -25.21 -1.58 -10.57
CA PRO A 82 -25.84 -2.58 -9.71
C PRO A 82 -25.93 -2.13 -8.25
N GLY A 83 -26.87 -2.72 -7.52
CA GLY A 83 -27.08 -2.44 -6.09
C GLY A 83 -26.21 -3.33 -5.20
N SER A 84 -25.78 -2.82 -4.05
CA SER A 84 -25.16 -3.59 -2.96
C SER A 84 -26.19 -4.01 -1.90
N ALA A 85 -25.83 -5.02 -1.11
CA ALA A 85 -26.69 -5.55 -0.05
C ALA A 85 -26.00 -5.66 1.31
N LEU A 86 -24.67 -5.78 1.36
CA LEU A 86 -23.96 -6.09 2.61
C LEU A 86 -23.57 -4.86 3.42
N TYR A 87 -23.21 -3.76 2.75
CA TYR A 87 -22.62 -2.58 3.38
C TYR A 87 -23.34 -1.30 2.97
N THR A 88 -23.28 -0.26 3.80
CA THR A 88 -23.96 1.02 3.55
C THR A 88 -23.23 2.19 4.17
N GLY A 89 -23.08 3.27 3.39
CA GLY A 89 -22.44 4.52 3.81
C GLY A 89 -20.93 4.52 3.56
N THR A 90 -20.30 5.68 3.75
CA THR A 90 -18.85 5.83 3.70
C THR A 90 -18.19 5.15 4.91
N TRP A 91 -16.87 5.07 4.89
CA TRP A 91 -16.09 4.35 5.90
C TRP A 91 -16.30 4.90 7.31
N HIS A 92 -16.47 6.22 7.49
CA HIS A 92 -16.65 6.82 8.81
C HIS A 92 -18.05 6.54 9.35
N GLU A 93 -19.06 6.51 8.49
CA GLU A 93 -20.43 6.12 8.84
C GLU A 93 -20.45 4.67 9.33
N GLN A 94 -19.76 3.78 8.60
CA GLN A 94 -19.62 2.36 8.97
C GLN A 94 -18.78 2.20 10.26
N LEU A 95 -17.67 2.93 10.41
CA LEU A 95 -16.86 2.92 11.64
C LEU A 95 -17.70 3.33 12.86
N ALA A 96 -18.42 4.44 12.76
CA ALA A 96 -19.27 4.92 13.84
C ALA A 96 -20.36 3.91 14.19
N ARG A 97 -21.15 3.48 13.19
CA ARG A 97 -22.33 2.63 13.38
C ARG A 97 -21.99 1.19 13.75
N ASP A 98 -21.14 0.55 12.95
CA ASP A 98 -20.98 -0.91 12.96
C ASP A 98 -19.89 -1.36 13.95
N PHE A 99 -18.91 -0.49 14.22
CA PHE A 99 -17.74 -0.82 15.03
C PHE A 99 -17.71 -0.09 16.39
N LEU A 100 -18.05 1.20 16.42
CA LEU A 100 -18.00 2.00 17.66
C LEU A 100 -19.34 2.08 18.41
N GLY A 101 -20.46 1.69 17.77
CA GLY A 101 -21.80 1.79 18.36
C GLY A 101 -22.27 3.25 18.55
N LEU A 102 -21.78 4.15 17.71
CA LEU A 102 -22.12 5.57 17.67
C LEU A 102 -23.13 5.86 16.57
N SER A 103 -23.74 7.04 16.63
CA SER A 103 -24.46 7.56 15.46
C SER A 103 -23.45 7.98 14.39
N ALA A 104 -23.76 7.71 13.13
CA ALA A 104 -22.95 8.20 12.02
C ALA A 104 -22.90 9.74 12.04
N ALA A 105 -21.74 10.30 11.69
CA ALA A 105 -21.65 11.72 11.40
C ALA A 105 -22.51 12.03 10.17
N THR A 106 -23.11 13.23 10.16
CA THR A 106 -23.97 13.71 9.08
C THR A 106 -23.51 15.08 8.62
N ASN A 107 -23.82 15.47 7.39
CA ASN A 107 -23.31 16.68 6.77
C ASN A 107 -23.52 17.93 7.65
N SER A 108 -22.50 18.77 7.71
CA SER A 108 -22.43 19.93 8.61
C SER A 108 -23.35 21.07 8.18
N LEU A 109 -23.67 21.18 6.88
CA LEU A 109 -24.63 22.17 6.38
C LEU A 109 -26.05 21.91 6.87
N ASP A 110 -26.40 20.66 7.19
CA ASP A 110 -27.64 20.27 7.85
C ASP A 110 -27.52 20.17 9.39
N GLY A 111 -26.40 20.63 9.96
CA GLY A 111 -26.15 20.72 11.40
C GLY A 111 -25.51 19.48 12.02
N GLY A 112 -24.98 18.56 11.21
CA GLY A 112 -24.22 17.41 11.68
C GLY A 112 -22.72 17.69 11.92
N THR A 113 -21.93 16.63 12.01
CA THR A 113 -20.49 16.65 12.36
C THR A 113 -19.57 16.14 11.26
N ASP A 114 -20.11 15.91 10.06
CA ASP A 114 -19.33 15.64 8.86
C ASP A 114 -19.14 16.94 8.07
N TYR A 115 -17.94 17.49 8.14
CA TYR A 115 -17.55 18.70 7.44
C TYR A 115 -16.92 18.42 6.08
N ALA A 116 -16.83 17.16 5.65
CA ALA A 116 -16.16 16.80 4.39
C ALA A 116 -16.93 17.29 3.16
N PHE A 117 -16.20 17.69 2.12
CA PHE A 117 -16.77 18.07 0.83
C PHE A 117 -16.05 17.31 -0.30
N GLY A 118 -16.82 16.66 -1.18
CA GLY A 118 -16.28 16.09 -2.40
C GLY A 118 -15.43 17.06 -3.21
N GLY A 119 -14.17 16.68 -3.48
CA GLY A 119 -13.19 17.51 -4.18
C GLY A 119 -12.30 18.39 -3.29
N ALA A 120 -12.50 18.41 -1.98
CA ALA A 120 -11.68 19.20 -1.05
C ALA A 120 -10.19 18.82 -1.10
N THR A 121 -9.34 19.83 -1.11
CA THR A 121 -7.88 19.73 -0.94
C THR A 121 -7.50 20.01 0.51
N THR A 122 -6.22 19.90 0.85
CA THR A 122 -5.72 20.24 2.20
C THR A 122 -5.53 21.74 2.45
N GLU A 123 -5.87 22.61 1.49
CA GLU A 123 -5.72 24.06 1.65
C GLU A 123 -6.66 24.65 2.71
N ALA A 124 -6.36 25.89 3.13
CA ALA A 124 -7.19 26.68 4.04
C ALA A 124 -8.00 27.73 3.26
N THR A 125 -8.75 27.28 2.25
CA THR A 125 -9.52 28.14 1.34
C THR A 125 -10.82 27.47 0.94
N THR A 126 -11.56 28.12 0.06
CA THR A 126 -12.59 27.52 -0.77
C THR A 126 -12.16 27.57 -2.23
N HIS A 127 -12.61 26.63 -3.05
CA HIS A 127 -12.43 26.69 -4.49
C HIS A 127 -13.67 26.18 -5.25
N GLU A 128 -13.78 26.53 -6.53
CA GLU A 128 -14.92 26.13 -7.36
C GLU A 128 -14.62 24.81 -8.07
N VAL A 129 -15.51 23.82 -7.94
CA VAL A 129 -15.41 22.53 -8.63
C VAL A 129 -16.58 22.36 -9.59
N THR A 130 -16.28 22.02 -10.84
CA THR A 130 -17.31 21.61 -11.81
C THR A 130 -17.58 20.13 -11.65
N VAL A 131 -18.71 19.80 -11.02
CA VAL A 131 -19.08 18.42 -10.69
C VAL A 131 -19.75 17.68 -11.85
N ILE A 132 -20.44 18.43 -12.72
CA ILE A 132 -21.10 17.88 -13.91
C ILE A 132 -20.81 18.80 -15.09
N SER A 133 -20.31 18.21 -16.17
CA SER A 133 -20.08 18.89 -17.45
C SER A 133 -20.91 18.20 -18.53
N ASN A 134 -22.08 18.75 -18.86
CA ASN A 134 -22.88 18.28 -19.98
C ASN A 134 -22.67 19.20 -21.20
N PRO A 135 -22.01 18.73 -22.27
CA PRO A 135 -21.70 19.54 -23.44
C PRO A 135 -22.90 19.79 -24.38
N ASP A 136 -24.11 19.30 -24.08
CA ASP A 136 -25.28 19.48 -24.94
C ASP A 136 -25.74 20.96 -24.97
N PRO A 137 -25.78 21.62 -26.14
CA PRO A 137 -26.07 23.06 -26.25
C PRO A 137 -27.56 23.43 -26.10
N PHE A 138 -28.48 22.48 -26.01
CA PHE A 138 -29.92 22.75 -25.91
C PHE A 138 -30.53 22.35 -24.56
N VAL A 139 -29.83 21.49 -23.80
CA VAL A 139 -30.29 20.97 -22.49
C VAL A 139 -29.15 20.87 -21.44
N GLY A 140 -27.89 21.10 -21.83
CA GLY A 140 -26.71 20.94 -20.99
C GLY A 140 -26.19 22.24 -20.36
N GLY A 141 -25.45 22.07 -19.26
CA GLY A 141 -24.81 23.13 -18.48
C GLY A 141 -23.61 22.58 -17.69
N GLN A 142 -22.74 23.49 -17.27
CA GLN A 142 -21.70 23.20 -16.27
C GLN A 142 -22.30 23.50 -14.90
N PHE A 143 -22.29 22.50 -14.03
CA PHE A 143 -22.71 22.67 -12.64
C PHE A 143 -21.46 22.83 -11.79
N THR A 144 -21.26 24.06 -11.33
CA THR A 144 -20.12 24.43 -10.49
C THR A 144 -20.62 24.71 -9.08
N VAL A 145 -19.91 24.17 -8.10
CA VAL A 145 -20.18 24.35 -6.68
C VAL A 145 -18.92 24.82 -5.97
N THR A 146 -19.08 25.71 -5.00
CA THR A 146 -18.00 26.05 -4.07
C THR A 146 -17.72 24.84 -3.18
N VAL A 147 -16.47 24.48 -3.01
CA VAL A 147 -15.96 23.42 -2.13
C VAL A 147 -15.15 24.07 -1.02
N ASP A 148 -15.38 23.63 0.21
CA ASP A 148 -14.62 24.08 1.37
C ASP A 148 -13.46 23.10 1.59
N ASP A 149 -12.22 23.59 1.50
CA ASP A 149 -11.02 22.76 1.70
C ASP A 149 -10.81 22.46 3.19
N LEU A 150 -10.02 21.44 3.52
CA LEU A 150 -9.90 20.93 4.90
C LEU A 150 -9.58 22.02 5.92
N GLY A 151 -8.72 22.99 5.59
CA GLY A 151 -8.41 24.08 6.52
C GLY A 151 -9.60 25.00 6.78
N LYS A 152 -10.42 25.26 5.75
CA LYS A 152 -11.68 26.00 5.90
C LYS A 152 -12.71 25.21 6.69
N GLN A 153 -12.81 23.91 6.46
CA GLN A 153 -13.70 23.02 7.23
C GLN A 153 -13.36 23.03 8.73
N VAL A 154 -12.07 22.96 9.07
CA VAL A 154 -11.58 23.07 10.45
C VAL A 154 -11.88 24.46 11.03
N ASP A 155 -11.63 25.53 10.28
CA ASP A 155 -11.92 26.90 10.72
C ASP A 155 -13.41 27.12 11.03
N ASP A 156 -14.30 26.57 10.21
CA ASP A 156 -15.75 26.65 10.43
C ASP A 156 -16.18 25.91 11.71
N TYR A 157 -15.69 24.68 11.91
CA TYR A 157 -15.95 23.94 13.14
C TYR A 157 -15.49 24.70 14.38
N LEU A 158 -14.29 25.30 14.34
CA LEU A 158 -13.73 26.04 15.46
C LEU A 158 -14.46 27.36 15.75
N THR A 159 -15.20 27.89 14.78
CA THR A 159 -15.99 29.13 14.94
C THR A 159 -17.33 28.86 15.63
N ASP A 160 -17.99 27.75 15.28
CA ASP A 160 -19.41 27.57 15.55
C ASP A 160 -19.75 26.51 16.61
N GLN A 161 -18.79 25.70 17.06
CA GLN A 161 -19.08 24.55 17.92
C GLN A 161 -18.47 24.59 19.33
N THR A 162 -19.17 23.94 20.27
CA THR A 162 -18.62 23.69 21.61
C THR A 162 -17.70 22.48 21.55
N PHE A 163 -16.44 22.68 21.93
CA PHE A 163 -15.42 21.65 21.87
C PHE A 163 -15.78 20.40 22.72
N ASP A 164 -15.79 19.21 22.10
CA ASP A 164 -16.00 17.93 22.77
C ASP A 164 -14.69 17.13 22.88
N PRO A 165 -14.01 17.13 24.04
CA PRO A 165 -12.75 16.39 24.23
C PRO A 165 -12.91 14.87 24.22
N ALA A 166 -14.14 14.34 24.26
CA ALA A 166 -14.41 12.91 24.14
C ALA A 166 -14.70 12.47 22.70
N ALA A 167 -14.75 13.40 21.73
CA ALA A 167 -14.98 13.07 20.33
C ALA A 167 -13.72 12.46 19.68
N LEU A 168 -13.94 11.62 18.66
CA LEU A 168 -12.91 11.21 17.72
C LEU A 168 -12.88 12.21 16.56
N PHE A 169 -11.81 12.99 16.46
CA PHE A 169 -11.57 13.91 15.36
C PHE A 169 -10.88 13.18 14.22
N ILE A 170 -11.36 13.32 12.99
CA ILE A 170 -10.81 12.68 11.81
C ILE A 170 -10.42 13.74 10.79
N LEU A 171 -9.17 13.71 10.32
CA LEU A 171 -8.66 14.57 9.25
C LEU A 171 -8.20 13.67 8.10
N TRP A 172 -8.98 13.60 7.01
CA TRP A 172 -8.59 12.81 5.84
C TRP A 172 -8.72 13.59 4.54
N GLY A 173 -7.57 13.97 3.98
CA GLY A 173 -7.47 14.62 2.67
C GLY A 173 -6.07 14.44 2.09
N GLY A 174 -5.83 15.04 0.93
CA GLY A 174 -4.56 14.95 0.19
C GLY A 174 -4.67 14.19 -1.13
N GLY A 175 -5.72 13.38 -1.33
CA GLY A 175 -5.96 12.72 -2.61
C GLY A 175 -6.10 13.72 -3.75
N ASN A 176 -6.97 14.72 -3.58
CA ASN A 176 -7.18 15.78 -4.57
C ASN A 176 -5.93 16.63 -4.81
N ASP A 177 -5.16 16.95 -3.76
CA ASP A 177 -3.87 17.66 -3.90
C ASP A 177 -2.92 16.91 -4.83
N LEU A 178 -2.76 15.60 -4.62
CA LEU A 178 -1.82 14.76 -5.38
C LEU A 178 -2.35 14.43 -6.79
N PHE A 179 -3.66 14.32 -6.98
CA PHE A 179 -4.23 14.22 -8.33
C PHE A 179 -3.98 15.49 -9.15
N ASN A 180 -4.07 16.67 -8.52
CA ASN A 180 -3.84 17.96 -9.15
C ASN A 180 -2.35 18.21 -9.45
N ASP A 181 -1.46 17.87 -8.50
CA ASP A 181 -0.01 18.04 -8.62
C ASP A 181 0.73 16.96 -7.82
N ASP A 182 1.33 15.99 -8.51
CA ASP A 182 2.11 14.89 -7.92
C ASP A 182 3.60 15.23 -7.76
N SER A 183 3.98 16.50 -7.85
CA SER A 183 5.35 16.93 -7.59
C SER A 183 5.72 16.77 -6.11
N SER A 184 6.98 16.44 -5.85
CA SER A 184 7.49 16.29 -4.48
C SER A 184 7.29 17.53 -3.63
N ALA A 185 7.30 18.73 -4.23
CA ALA A 185 7.06 19.98 -3.52
C ALA A 185 5.60 20.10 -3.03
N ASN A 186 4.63 19.74 -3.87
CA ASN A 186 3.24 19.72 -3.44
C ASN A 186 3.00 18.63 -2.39
N VAL A 187 3.57 17.44 -2.57
CA VAL A 187 3.49 16.34 -1.59
C VAL A 187 3.96 16.78 -0.20
N THR A 188 5.13 17.43 -0.09
CA THR A 188 5.63 17.99 1.18
C THR A 188 4.65 19.02 1.74
N ALA A 189 4.19 19.96 0.91
CA ALA A 189 3.27 21.02 1.34
C ALA A 189 1.92 20.47 1.81
N THR A 190 1.39 19.41 1.19
CA THR A 190 0.16 18.72 1.62
C THR A 190 0.35 18.06 2.99
N ALA A 191 1.49 17.41 3.23
CA ALA A 191 1.80 16.80 4.53
C ALA A 191 1.94 17.85 5.65
N GLU A 192 2.62 18.96 5.37
CA GLU A 192 2.77 20.10 6.29
C GLU A 192 1.41 20.71 6.65
N ARG A 193 0.52 20.90 5.66
CA ARG A 193 -0.83 21.42 5.88
C ARG A 193 -1.64 20.53 6.82
N VAL A 194 -1.68 19.22 6.58
CA VAL A 194 -2.42 18.28 7.45
C VAL A 194 -1.87 18.27 8.88
N ALA A 195 -0.54 18.28 9.05
CA ALA A 195 0.06 18.37 10.38
C ALA A 195 -0.30 19.69 11.09
N GLY A 196 -0.32 20.81 10.36
CA GLY A 196 -0.78 22.10 10.88
C GLY A 196 -2.23 22.06 11.39
N LEU A 197 -3.13 21.38 10.67
CA LEU A 197 -4.53 21.20 11.10
C LEU A 197 -4.64 20.32 12.35
N VAL A 198 -3.80 19.29 12.49
CA VAL A 198 -3.70 18.50 13.73
C VAL A 198 -3.31 19.37 14.90
N GLU A 199 -2.29 20.22 14.74
CA GLU A 199 -1.90 21.14 15.82
C GLU A 199 -3.01 22.16 16.14
N GLN A 200 -3.72 22.65 15.12
CA GLN A 200 -4.83 23.60 15.30
C GLN A 200 -5.97 22.99 16.12
N LEU A 201 -6.42 21.79 15.77
CA LEU A 201 -7.44 21.05 16.53
C LEU A 201 -6.97 20.74 17.95
N ALA A 202 -5.72 20.30 18.12
CA ALA A 202 -5.14 19.99 19.43
C ALA A 202 -5.10 21.22 20.35
N ARG A 203 -4.68 22.38 19.82
CA ARG A 203 -4.69 23.66 20.57
C ARG A 203 -6.11 24.13 20.92
N ALA A 204 -7.11 23.77 20.12
CA ALA A 204 -8.51 24.02 20.43
C ALA A 204 -9.09 23.06 21.50
N GLY A 205 -8.42 21.94 21.75
CA GLY A 205 -8.77 20.99 22.81
C GLY A 205 -8.86 19.52 22.38
N ALA A 206 -8.60 19.20 21.11
CA ALA A 206 -8.77 17.85 20.58
C ALA A 206 -7.78 16.89 21.23
N VAL A 207 -8.32 15.81 21.80
CA VAL A 207 -7.54 14.80 22.50
C VAL A 207 -7.30 13.58 21.61
N SER A 208 -8.31 13.10 20.87
CA SER A 208 -8.20 11.92 20.02
C SER A 208 -8.33 12.32 18.55
N ILE A 209 -7.24 12.19 17.81
CA ILE A 209 -7.18 12.61 16.39
C ILE A 209 -6.73 11.41 15.55
N LEU A 210 -7.52 11.03 14.56
CA LEU A 210 -7.20 10.01 13.57
C LEU A 210 -6.91 10.66 12.22
N VAL A 211 -5.74 10.33 11.67
CA VAL A 211 -5.26 10.88 10.40
C VAL A 211 -4.91 9.72 9.48
N PRO A 212 -5.73 9.44 8.45
CA PRO A 212 -5.37 8.50 7.41
C PRO A 212 -4.39 9.13 6.40
N ASN A 213 -3.49 8.33 5.86
CA ASN A 213 -2.78 8.70 4.64
C ASN A 213 -3.64 8.39 3.39
N VAL A 214 -3.11 8.62 2.19
CA VAL A 214 -3.81 8.32 0.94
C VAL A 214 -3.52 6.89 0.45
N PRO A 215 -4.44 6.24 -0.29
CA PRO A 215 -4.14 4.98 -0.98
C PRO A 215 -3.05 5.20 -2.04
N PRO A 216 -2.44 4.14 -2.61
CA PRO A 216 -1.68 4.26 -3.85
C PRO A 216 -2.61 4.76 -4.98
N LEU A 217 -2.58 6.07 -5.23
CA LEU A 217 -3.52 6.77 -6.10
C LEU A 217 -3.45 6.34 -7.57
N GLY A 218 -2.40 5.64 -7.99
CA GLY A 218 -2.29 5.03 -9.30
C GLY A 218 -3.01 3.69 -9.45
N LEU A 219 -3.54 3.10 -8.37
CA LEU A 219 -4.34 1.86 -8.43
C LEU A 219 -5.80 2.11 -8.79
N VAL A 220 -6.26 3.36 -8.80
CA VAL A 220 -7.66 3.66 -9.15
C VAL A 220 -7.92 3.38 -10.63
N PRO A 221 -9.13 2.94 -11.01
CA PRO A 221 -9.44 2.57 -12.40
C PRO A 221 -9.19 3.69 -13.42
N ASN A 222 -9.27 4.97 -13.01
CA ASN A 222 -9.05 6.14 -13.88
C ASN A 222 -7.69 6.13 -14.61
N TYR A 223 -6.65 5.52 -14.02
CA TYR A 223 -5.30 5.49 -14.59
C TYR A 223 -4.87 4.11 -15.10
N LYS A 224 -5.80 3.15 -15.24
CA LYS A 224 -5.48 1.78 -15.65
C LYS A 224 -4.78 1.70 -17.02
N ASP A 225 -5.06 2.65 -17.91
CA ASP A 225 -4.49 2.75 -19.25
C ASP A 225 -3.33 3.77 -19.36
N ASP A 226 -2.94 4.41 -18.25
CA ASP A 226 -1.80 5.34 -18.17
C ASP A 226 -0.79 4.89 -17.10
N ALA A 227 0.02 3.90 -17.45
CA ALA A 227 1.01 3.32 -16.55
C ALA A 227 2.04 4.35 -16.04
N ALA A 228 2.34 5.40 -16.81
CA ALA A 228 3.28 6.43 -16.41
C ALA A 228 2.69 7.30 -15.30
N LYS A 229 1.45 7.77 -15.47
CA LYS A 229 0.76 8.56 -14.45
C LYS A 229 0.42 7.71 -13.23
N ALA A 230 0.01 6.46 -13.40
CA ALA A 230 -0.23 5.53 -12.30
C ALA A 230 1.03 5.33 -11.44
N THR A 231 2.20 5.15 -12.08
CA THR A 231 3.48 5.03 -11.37
C THR A 231 3.83 6.30 -10.61
N ALA A 232 3.67 7.47 -11.24
CA ALA A 232 3.97 8.76 -10.61
C ALA A 232 3.06 9.04 -9.39
N LEU A 233 1.76 8.76 -9.50
CA LEU A 233 0.80 8.89 -8.40
C LEU A 233 1.07 7.91 -7.25
N ASN A 234 1.45 6.67 -7.56
CA ASN A 234 1.88 5.71 -6.54
C ASN A 234 3.15 6.18 -5.81
N ALA A 235 4.08 6.79 -6.53
CA ALA A 235 5.28 7.40 -5.95
C ALA A 235 4.95 8.58 -5.03
N ALA A 236 4.10 9.50 -5.50
CA ALA A 236 3.64 10.64 -4.71
C ALA A 236 2.88 10.18 -3.45
N SER A 237 2.04 9.16 -3.55
CA SER A 237 1.32 8.56 -2.42
C SER A 237 2.27 7.96 -1.38
N ALA A 238 3.31 7.26 -1.83
CA ALA A 238 4.35 6.69 -0.98
C ALA A 238 5.18 7.78 -0.29
N GLN A 239 5.57 8.83 -1.02
CA GLN A 239 6.28 9.98 -0.48
C GLN A 239 5.41 10.69 0.56
N TYR A 240 4.13 10.95 0.26
CA TYR A 240 3.17 11.57 1.18
C TYR A 240 3.03 10.78 2.48
N ARG A 241 2.92 9.45 2.41
CA ARG A 241 2.91 8.59 3.60
C ARG A 241 4.14 8.79 4.49
N GLY A 242 5.33 8.94 3.90
CA GLY A 242 6.57 9.20 4.64
C GLY A 242 6.59 10.59 5.26
N GLU A 243 6.34 11.61 4.44
CA GLU A 243 6.30 13.03 4.81
C GLU A 243 5.28 13.28 5.91
N LEU A 244 4.04 12.77 5.76
CA LEU A 244 2.97 12.94 6.74
C LEU A 244 3.38 12.36 8.09
N ASN A 245 4.01 11.18 8.14
CA ASN A 245 4.50 10.62 9.40
C ASN A 245 5.54 11.53 10.07
N THR A 246 6.50 12.03 9.29
CA THR A 246 7.52 12.97 9.79
C THR A 246 6.90 14.27 10.32
N GLN A 247 5.95 14.86 9.58
CA GLN A 247 5.28 16.09 9.98
C GLN A 247 4.38 15.88 11.21
N LEU A 248 3.72 14.73 11.32
CA LEU A 248 2.92 14.37 12.49
C LEU A 248 3.80 14.12 13.74
N ASP A 249 5.00 13.52 13.59
CA ASP A 249 5.97 13.39 14.68
C ASP A 249 6.44 14.77 15.17
N ALA A 250 6.69 15.68 14.24
CA ALA A 250 7.03 17.07 14.55
C ALA A 250 5.88 17.78 15.28
N ALA A 251 4.65 17.65 14.79
CA ALA A 251 3.45 18.23 15.41
C ALA A 251 3.25 17.74 16.85
N VAL A 252 3.36 16.43 17.10
CA VAL A 252 3.27 15.87 18.46
C VAL A 252 4.36 16.42 19.36
N SER A 253 5.58 16.59 18.85
CA SER A 253 6.71 17.17 19.60
C SER A 253 6.47 18.64 19.92
N THR A 254 5.95 19.42 18.97
CA THR A 254 5.55 20.82 19.16
C THR A 254 4.47 20.94 20.24
N LEU A 255 3.40 20.15 20.14
CA LEU A 255 2.31 20.15 21.11
C LEU A 255 2.78 19.74 22.51
N ALA A 256 3.65 18.73 22.61
CA ALA A 256 4.22 18.31 23.89
C ALA A 256 5.04 19.44 24.55
N ALA A 257 5.80 20.23 23.78
CA ALA A 257 6.52 21.39 24.28
C ALA A 257 5.57 22.51 24.78
N GLU A 258 4.34 22.56 24.26
CA GLU A 258 3.25 23.44 24.71
C GLU A 258 2.46 22.86 25.91
N ASN A 259 2.83 21.67 26.42
CA ASN A 259 2.08 20.90 27.42
C ASN A 259 0.70 20.42 26.94
N ILE A 260 0.51 20.27 25.64
CA ILE A 260 -0.68 19.67 25.03
C ILE A 260 -0.35 18.21 24.73
N THR A 261 -1.17 17.29 25.27
CA THR A 261 -1.04 15.86 25.02
C THR A 261 -2.24 15.40 24.23
N ILE A 262 -1.99 14.77 23.08
CA ILE A 262 -3.00 14.14 22.24
C ILE A 262 -2.71 12.66 22.09
N THR A 263 -3.74 11.89 21.76
CA THR A 263 -3.65 10.55 21.22
C THR A 263 -3.84 10.65 19.70
N LEU A 264 -2.77 10.39 18.97
CA LEU A 264 -2.76 10.44 17.51
C LEU A 264 -2.83 9.02 16.93
N TYR A 265 -3.86 8.74 16.16
CA TYR A 265 -4.04 7.49 15.42
C TYR A 265 -3.66 7.71 13.95
N ARG A 266 -2.68 6.96 13.44
CA ARG A 266 -2.24 7.07 12.04
C ARG A 266 -2.75 5.87 11.25
N LEU A 267 -3.71 6.10 10.36
CA LEU A 267 -4.32 5.04 9.56
C LEU A 267 -3.58 4.86 8.24
N ASP A 268 -2.95 3.69 8.06
CA ASP A 268 -2.14 3.38 6.88
C ASP A 268 -2.98 2.81 5.73
N ILE A 269 -3.70 3.70 5.03
CA ILE A 269 -4.50 3.38 3.85
C ILE A 269 -3.62 2.86 2.71
N TYR A 270 -2.46 3.47 2.48
CA TYR A 270 -1.50 3.00 1.49
C TYR A 270 -1.14 1.52 1.71
N GLY A 271 -0.77 1.17 2.95
CA GLY A 271 -0.46 -0.21 3.31
C GLY A 271 -1.66 -1.15 3.25
N LEU A 272 -2.86 -0.68 3.61
CA LEU A 272 -4.10 -1.44 3.46
C LEU A 272 -4.36 -1.85 2.00
N PHE A 273 -4.28 -0.90 1.07
CA PHE A 273 -4.57 -1.16 -0.35
C PHE A 273 -3.57 -2.13 -0.98
N TYR A 274 -2.30 -2.11 -0.60
CA TYR A 274 -1.34 -3.14 -1.05
C TYR A 274 -1.61 -4.53 -0.47
N ARG A 275 -2.09 -4.63 0.78
CA ARG A 275 -2.48 -5.93 1.35
C ARG A 275 -3.70 -6.51 0.65
N LEU A 276 -4.69 -5.65 0.40
CA LEU A 276 -5.88 -5.98 -0.38
C LEU A 276 -5.50 -6.40 -1.81
N ALA A 277 -4.61 -5.67 -2.47
CA ALA A 277 -4.16 -6.03 -3.81
C ALA A 277 -3.37 -7.35 -3.86
N ALA A 278 -2.69 -7.71 -2.76
CA ALA A 278 -1.94 -8.95 -2.67
C ALA A 278 -2.81 -10.19 -2.41
N ASN A 279 -3.91 -10.05 -1.65
CA ASN A 279 -4.80 -11.16 -1.28
C ASN A 279 -6.28 -10.70 -1.29
N PRO A 280 -6.83 -10.31 -2.45
CA PRO A 280 -8.17 -9.68 -2.53
C PRO A 280 -9.29 -10.57 -1.98
N GLU A 281 -9.16 -11.89 -2.11
CA GLU A 281 -10.11 -12.88 -1.62
C GLU A 281 -10.24 -12.89 -0.09
N ASP A 282 -9.16 -12.60 0.65
CA ASP A 282 -9.19 -12.49 2.12
C ASP A 282 -10.06 -11.30 2.58
N TYR A 283 -10.24 -10.32 1.71
CA TYR A 283 -11.07 -9.13 1.92
C TYR A 283 -12.44 -9.22 1.24
N GLY A 284 -12.74 -10.36 0.61
CA GLY A 284 -14.02 -10.60 -0.08
C GLY A 284 -14.12 -10.01 -1.49
N PHE A 285 -13.01 -9.58 -2.11
CA PHE A 285 -13.01 -9.00 -3.44
C PHE A 285 -12.66 -10.02 -4.52
N VAL A 286 -13.41 -9.96 -5.63
CA VAL A 286 -13.11 -10.66 -6.88
C VAL A 286 -12.55 -9.73 -7.95
N ASN A 287 -12.76 -8.42 -7.80
CA ASN A 287 -12.22 -7.40 -8.70
C ASN A 287 -11.74 -6.17 -7.91
N ILE A 288 -10.51 -5.74 -8.19
CA ILE A 288 -9.84 -4.62 -7.52
C ILE A 288 -9.32 -3.56 -8.48
N SER A 289 -9.71 -3.62 -9.76
CA SER A 289 -9.12 -2.80 -10.82
C SER A 289 -10.14 -2.13 -11.74
N ASP A 290 -11.35 -2.66 -11.80
CA ASP A 290 -12.45 -2.09 -12.58
C ASP A 290 -13.53 -1.50 -11.66
N SER A 291 -14.22 -0.48 -12.17
CA SER A 291 -15.43 0.10 -11.58
C SER A 291 -16.61 -0.87 -11.70
N ALA A 292 -17.41 -0.98 -10.64
CA ALA A 292 -18.69 -1.71 -10.65
C ALA A 292 -19.87 -0.89 -11.22
N GLN A 293 -19.80 0.44 -11.17
CA GLN A 293 -20.88 1.35 -11.55
C GLN A 293 -21.34 1.11 -12.99
N GLY A 294 -22.64 0.82 -13.16
CA GLY A 294 -23.27 0.58 -14.47
C GLY A 294 -22.86 -0.74 -15.15
N GLN A 295 -22.06 -1.59 -14.51
CA GLN A 295 -21.68 -2.89 -15.06
C GLN A 295 -22.79 -3.92 -14.85
N SER A 296 -23.13 -4.66 -15.91
CA SER A 296 -24.18 -5.67 -15.85
C SER A 296 -23.67 -6.98 -15.24
N GLY A 297 -24.41 -7.53 -14.28
CA GLY A 297 -24.15 -8.86 -13.71
C GLY A 297 -22.99 -8.93 -12.73
N VAL A 298 -22.49 -7.80 -12.24
CA VAL A 298 -21.49 -7.73 -11.18
C VAL A 298 -22.14 -7.52 -9.82
N ASN A 299 -21.47 -7.94 -8.75
CA ASN A 299 -21.85 -7.68 -7.37
C ASN A 299 -20.93 -6.58 -6.79
N PRO A 300 -21.43 -5.36 -6.51
CA PRO A 300 -20.60 -4.30 -5.92
C PRO A 300 -19.95 -4.69 -4.58
N ASP A 301 -20.55 -5.61 -3.82
CA ASP A 301 -19.97 -6.06 -2.55
C ASP A 301 -18.70 -6.91 -2.73
N GLU A 302 -18.40 -7.35 -3.96
CA GLU A 302 -17.19 -8.10 -4.33
C GLU A 302 -16.21 -7.26 -5.17
N TYR A 303 -16.48 -5.96 -5.35
CA TYR A 303 -15.64 -5.02 -6.10
C TYR A 303 -15.03 -3.99 -5.17
N LEU A 304 -13.76 -3.63 -5.38
CA LEU A 304 -13.13 -2.56 -4.61
C LEU A 304 -13.65 -1.17 -5.00
N PHE A 305 -13.83 -0.92 -6.29
CA PHE A 305 -14.14 0.41 -6.81
C PHE A 305 -15.57 0.53 -7.31
N TRP A 306 -16.25 1.59 -6.88
CA TRP A 306 -17.56 1.93 -7.39
C TRP A 306 -17.43 2.58 -8.76
N ASP A 307 -16.76 3.72 -8.83
CA ASP A 307 -16.47 4.46 -10.06
C ASP A 307 -14.96 4.42 -10.37
N GLU A 308 -14.47 5.35 -11.19
CA GLU A 308 -13.07 5.39 -11.60
C GLU A 308 -12.08 5.79 -10.49
N ILE A 309 -12.54 6.27 -9.34
CA ILE A 309 -11.69 6.73 -8.22
C ILE A 309 -12.18 6.30 -6.83
N HIS A 310 -13.49 6.19 -6.59
CA HIS A 310 -14.07 5.97 -5.28
C HIS A 310 -14.31 4.49 -4.98
N PRO A 311 -14.08 4.05 -3.74
CA PRO A 311 -14.36 2.68 -3.34
C PRO A 311 -15.86 2.38 -3.27
N THR A 312 -16.21 1.11 -3.40
CA THR A 312 -17.56 0.63 -3.06
C THR A 312 -17.82 0.72 -1.56
N THR A 313 -19.07 0.50 -1.14
CA THR A 313 -19.42 0.32 0.28
C THR A 313 -18.65 -0.82 0.93
N ALA A 314 -18.26 -1.86 0.17
CA ALA A 314 -17.37 -2.93 0.64
C ALA A 314 -15.92 -2.45 0.79
N GLY A 315 -15.41 -1.63 -0.14
CA GLY A 315 -14.12 -0.96 0.03
C GLY A 315 -14.09 -0.04 1.26
N HIS A 316 -15.14 0.75 1.47
CA HIS A 316 -15.33 1.55 2.67
C HIS A 316 -15.39 0.71 3.95
N HIS A 317 -15.99 -0.49 3.90
CA HIS A 317 -16.00 -1.42 5.03
C HIS A 317 -14.60 -1.83 5.46
N GLN A 318 -13.71 -2.14 4.50
CA GLN A 318 -12.32 -2.52 4.83
C GLN A 318 -11.53 -1.37 5.46
N ILE A 319 -11.80 -0.14 5.02
CA ILE A 319 -11.21 1.07 5.64
C ILE A 319 -11.73 1.24 7.07
N ALA A 320 -13.04 1.07 7.30
CA ALA A 320 -13.65 1.14 8.62
C ALA A 320 -13.11 0.07 9.58
N ALA A 321 -12.96 -1.17 9.10
CA ALA A 321 -12.39 -2.28 9.88
C ALA A 321 -10.93 -1.97 10.27
N ALA A 322 -10.11 -1.50 9.33
CA ALA A 322 -8.73 -1.13 9.61
C ALA A 322 -8.62 0.04 10.61
N ALA A 323 -9.53 1.02 10.53
CA ALA A 323 -9.62 2.11 11.50
C ALA A 323 -9.99 1.59 12.89
N PHE A 324 -10.95 0.66 12.98
CA PHE A 324 -11.34 0.06 14.25
C PHE A 324 -10.20 -0.75 14.90
N ASP A 325 -9.48 -1.56 14.12
CA ASP A 325 -8.31 -2.30 14.60
C ASP A 325 -7.24 -1.34 15.17
N LEU A 326 -6.99 -0.23 14.47
CA LEU A 326 -6.08 0.81 14.96
C LEU A 326 -6.55 1.41 16.30
N LEU A 327 -7.84 1.74 16.41
CA LEU A 327 -8.42 2.30 17.64
C LEU A 327 -8.46 1.32 18.81
N ASN A 328 -8.58 0.02 18.54
CA ASN A 328 -8.57 -1.03 19.56
C ASN A 328 -7.16 -1.31 20.11
N GLY A 329 -6.13 -0.63 19.60
CA GLY A 329 -4.74 -0.89 20.00
C GLY A 329 -4.29 -2.30 19.61
N THR A 330 -4.98 -2.97 18.69
CA THR A 330 -4.42 -4.13 18.00
C THR A 330 -3.30 -3.60 17.12
N ALA A 331 -2.09 -3.53 17.66
CA ALA A 331 -0.91 -3.29 16.86
C ALA A 331 -0.95 -4.30 15.72
N LEU A 332 -0.99 -3.81 14.48
CA LEU A 332 -0.76 -4.68 13.34
C LEU A 332 0.52 -5.48 13.66
N PRO A 333 0.52 -6.81 13.46
CA PRO A 333 1.72 -7.60 13.70
C PRO A 333 2.92 -6.95 12.99
N PRO A 334 4.17 -7.14 13.44
CA PRO A 334 5.32 -6.62 12.69
C PRO A 334 5.19 -7.04 11.23
N ALA A 335 5.45 -6.11 10.30
CA ALA A 335 5.32 -6.47 8.90
C ALA A 335 6.32 -7.55 8.53
N GLN A 336 5.86 -8.48 7.73
CA GLN A 336 6.57 -9.67 7.32
C GLN A 336 7.11 -9.46 5.91
N ALA A 337 8.24 -10.10 5.58
CA ALA A 337 8.68 -10.17 4.20
C ALA A 337 7.70 -11.05 3.41
N LEU A 338 6.94 -10.42 2.50
CA LEU A 338 6.04 -11.10 1.57
C LEU A 338 6.79 -11.64 0.36
N ASN A 339 7.86 -10.94 -0.03
CA ASN A 339 8.72 -11.34 -1.13
C ASN A 339 10.16 -10.93 -0.84
N LEU A 340 11.06 -11.78 -1.29
CA LEU A 340 12.50 -11.58 -1.29
C LEU A 340 13.03 -11.96 -2.66
N SER A 341 13.80 -11.08 -3.29
CA SER A 341 14.30 -11.32 -4.64
C SER A 341 15.73 -10.86 -4.83
N ALA A 342 16.41 -11.43 -5.81
CA ALA A 342 17.68 -10.91 -6.25
C ALA A 342 17.96 -11.18 -7.73
N ARG A 343 18.43 -10.13 -8.41
CA ARG A 343 18.86 -10.16 -9.81
C ARG A 343 20.35 -9.94 -9.91
N LEU A 344 21.05 -10.82 -10.63
CA LEU A 344 22.47 -10.68 -10.94
C LEU A 344 22.89 -11.56 -12.12
N ALA A 345 24.13 -11.37 -12.57
CA ALA A 345 24.77 -12.28 -13.52
C ALA A 345 24.98 -13.67 -12.91
N VAL A 346 24.45 -14.68 -13.59
CA VAL A 346 24.62 -16.10 -13.31
C VAL A 346 25.72 -16.65 -14.21
N GLY A 347 26.81 -17.10 -13.58
CA GLY A 347 27.92 -17.79 -14.24
C GLY A 347 27.84 -19.31 -14.09
N ILE A 348 28.99 -19.95 -14.29
CA ILE A 348 29.18 -21.40 -14.09
C ILE A 348 29.87 -21.70 -12.75
N ASP A 349 29.90 -22.96 -12.36
CA ASP A 349 30.61 -23.47 -11.17
C ASP A 349 30.23 -22.70 -9.89
N ASP A 350 31.19 -22.04 -9.25
CA ASP A 350 30.99 -21.27 -8.01
C ASP A 350 30.37 -19.88 -8.24
N ASN A 351 30.24 -19.45 -9.51
CA ASN A 351 29.71 -18.13 -9.89
C ASN A 351 28.21 -18.13 -10.21
N VAL A 352 27.48 -19.17 -9.78
CA VAL A 352 26.03 -19.20 -9.87
C VAL A 352 25.37 -18.26 -8.86
N LEU A 353 24.10 -17.95 -9.07
CA LEU A 353 23.33 -17.19 -8.09
C LEU A 353 22.96 -18.11 -6.93
N ILE A 354 23.25 -17.66 -5.71
CA ILE A 354 22.85 -18.35 -4.49
C ILE A 354 21.99 -17.43 -3.64
N GLY A 355 20.75 -17.83 -3.40
CA GLY A 355 19.81 -17.19 -2.50
C GLY A 355 19.66 -18.00 -1.21
N GLY A 356 20.08 -17.47 -0.07
CA GLY A 356 19.79 -18.03 1.25
C GLY A 356 18.44 -17.55 1.75
N LEU A 357 17.64 -18.46 2.30
CA LEU A 357 16.31 -18.21 2.85
C LEU A 357 16.28 -18.68 4.31
N ILE A 358 15.82 -17.85 5.23
CA ILE A 358 15.58 -18.27 6.63
C ILE A 358 14.08 -18.26 6.91
N VAL A 359 13.55 -19.41 7.30
CA VAL A 359 12.20 -19.53 7.84
C VAL A 359 12.30 -19.44 9.36
N SER A 360 11.78 -18.36 9.94
CA SER A 360 11.83 -18.08 11.38
C SER A 360 10.44 -18.26 11.98
N GLY A 361 10.32 -18.96 13.10
CA GLY A 361 9.04 -19.14 13.78
C GLY A 361 8.86 -20.56 14.30
N SER A 362 7.60 -20.98 14.49
CA SER A 362 7.26 -22.26 15.12
C SER A 362 6.43 -23.20 14.24
N ALA A 363 6.02 -22.75 13.04
CA ALA A 363 5.19 -23.51 12.12
C ALA A 363 5.87 -23.71 10.74
N PRO A 364 5.55 -24.77 10.01
CA PRO A 364 5.96 -24.88 8.61
C PRO A 364 5.37 -23.73 7.77
N LYS A 365 6.15 -23.19 6.84
CA LYS A 365 5.82 -22.03 6.00
C LYS A 365 5.67 -22.45 4.54
N PRO A 366 4.47 -22.32 3.94
CA PRO A 366 4.27 -22.44 2.50
C PRO A 366 4.99 -21.33 1.73
N VAL A 367 5.78 -21.69 0.72
CA VAL A 367 6.51 -20.75 -0.13
C VAL A 367 6.48 -21.19 -1.59
N ILE A 368 6.66 -20.24 -2.51
CA ILE A 368 7.11 -20.50 -3.88
C ILE A 368 8.47 -19.84 -4.10
N VAL A 369 9.37 -20.58 -4.73
CA VAL A 369 10.69 -20.12 -5.18
C VAL A 369 10.71 -20.14 -6.70
N ARG A 370 11.21 -19.08 -7.34
CA ARG A 370 11.28 -18.96 -8.81
C ARG A 370 12.69 -18.64 -9.30
N GLY A 371 13.02 -19.18 -10.47
CA GLY A 371 14.17 -18.84 -11.29
C GLY A 371 13.71 -18.22 -12.61
N ILE A 372 13.86 -16.91 -12.72
CA ILE A 372 13.40 -16.11 -13.87
C ILE A 372 14.60 -15.69 -14.72
N GLY A 373 14.44 -15.81 -16.04
CA GLY A 373 15.52 -15.57 -16.99
C GLY A 373 14.98 -14.92 -18.25
N PRO A 374 14.41 -15.69 -19.21
CA PRO A 374 13.88 -15.15 -20.46
C PRO A 374 12.87 -13.99 -20.27
N SER A 375 12.04 -14.02 -19.21
CA SER A 375 11.04 -12.98 -18.95
C SER A 375 11.68 -11.61 -18.67
N LEU A 376 12.95 -11.57 -18.24
CA LEU A 376 13.68 -10.32 -17.98
C LEU A 376 13.90 -9.47 -19.24
N THR A 377 13.78 -10.05 -20.43
CA THR A 377 13.83 -9.30 -21.70
C THR A 377 12.78 -8.19 -21.73
N ALA A 378 11.58 -8.45 -21.20
CA ALA A 378 10.52 -7.45 -21.12
C ALA A 378 10.85 -6.28 -20.18
N ALA A 379 11.73 -6.53 -19.20
CA ALA A 379 12.27 -5.52 -18.27
C ALA A 379 13.53 -4.82 -18.80
N GLY A 380 13.85 -4.98 -20.10
CA GLY A 380 14.98 -4.33 -20.74
C GLY A 380 16.35 -5.00 -20.52
N VAL A 381 16.38 -6.19 -19.90
CA VAL A 381 17.63 -6.95 -19.72
C VAL A 381 18.06 -7.54 -21.06
N THR A 382 19.27 -7.19 -21.51
CA THR A 382 19.76 -7.54 -22.86
C THR A 382 20.41 -8.91 -22.96
N THR A 383 20.84 -9.48 -21.83
CA THR A 383 21.54 -10.78 -21.73
C THR A 383 20.91 -11.70 -20.68
N PRO A 384 19.60 -12.01 -20.78
CA PRO A 384 18.92 -12.87 -19.80
C PRO A 384 19.52 -14.29 -19.79
N LEU A 385 19.48 -14.94 -18.63
CA LEU A 385 19.74 -16.37 -18.51
C LEU A 385 18.68 -17.12 -19.30
N VAL A 386 19.07 -17.80 -20.37
CA VAL A 386 18.11 -18.33 -21.37
C VAL A 386 17.31 -19.52 -20.85
N ASP A 387 17.86 -20.28 -19.91
CA ASP A 387 17.30 -21.55 -19.43
C ASP A 387 17.63 -21.72 -17.93
N PRO A 388 16.87 -21.05 -17.03
CA PRO A 388 17.15 -21.04 -15.60
C PRO A 388 16.63 -22.28 -14.86
N THR A 389 17.52 -23.00 -14.19
CA THR A 389 17.23 -24.11 -13.25
C THR A 389 17.34 -23.65 -11.80
N ILE A 390 16.47 -24.15 -10.90
CA ILE A 390 16.60 -23.95 -9.45
C ILE A 390 16.76 -25.25 -8.69
N GLU A 391 17.57 -25.20 -7.64
CA GLU A 391 17.78 -26.27 -6.67
C GLU A 391 17.60 -25.72 -5.25
N LEU A 392 16.79 -26.39 -4.43
CA LEU A 392 16.55 -26.04 -3.03
C LEU A 392 17.27 -27.03 -2.11
N TYR A 393 18.08 -26.51 -1.20
CA TYR A 393 18.88 -27.27 -0.24
C TYR A 393 18.57 -26.90 1.21
N GLN A 394 18.79 -27.85 2.11
CA GLN A 394 18.87 -27.63 3.55
C GLN A 394 20.06 -28.42 4.10
N ASN A 395 20.91 -27.77 4.90
CA ASN A 395 22.12 -28.39 5.48
C ASN A 395 23.01 -29.12 4.44
N GLY A 396 23.07 -28.60 3.21
CA GLY A 396 23.84 -29.18 2.11
C GLY A 396 23.19 -30.38 1.42
N VAL A 397 21.96 -30.77 1.80
CA VAL A 397 21.19 -31.83 1.17
C VAL A 397 20.18 -31.22 0.19
N LEU A 398 20.17 -31.70 -1.05
CA LEU A 398 19.18 -31.31 -2.07
C LEU A 398 17.80 -31.82 -1.64
N LEU A 399 16.85 -30.90 -1.51
CA LEU A 399 15.45 -31.20 -1.21
C LEU A 399 14.63 -31.34 -2.49
N LEU A 400 14.70 -30.34 -3.37
CA LEU A 400 13.91 -30.23 -4.59
C LEU A 400 14.73 -29.55 -5.68
N SER A 401 14.45 -29.88 -6.94
CA SER A 401 14.99 -29.16 -8.10
C SER A 401 13.92 -29.04 -9.18
N ASN A 402 14.02 -28.00 -10.01
CA ASN A 402 13.13 -27.77 -11.13
C ASN A 402 13.89 -27.08 -12.28
N ASP A 403 13.65 -27.56 -13.51
CA ASP A 403 14.22 -27.03 -14.76
C ASP A 403 13.17 -26.18 -15.47
N ASN A 404 12.00 -26.75 -15.75
CA ASN A 404 10.85 -26.02 -16.27
C ASN A 404 9.70 -26.09 -15.27
N TRP A 405 9.03 -24.97 -15.02
CA TRP A 405 8.01 -24.85 -13.98
C TRP A 405 6.82 -25.81 -14.19
N LYS A 406 6.58 -26.22 -15.45
CA LYS A 406 5.55 -27.21 -15.80
C LYS A 406 5.98 -28.67 -15.62
N ASP A 407 7.24 -28.96 -15.35
CA ASP A 407 7.75 -30.34 -15.34
C ASP A 407 7.16 -31.20 -14.22
N SER A 408 7.05 -30.64 -13.01
CA SER A 408 6.75 -31.42 -11.80
C SER A 408 5.60 -30.89 -10.95
N GLN A 409 5.35 -29.58 -10.93
CA GLN A 409 4.39 -28.94 -10.00
C GLN A 409 3.45 -27.96 -10.72
N GLN A 410 3.13 -28.21 -12.00
CA GLN A 410 2.36 -27.27 -12.82
C GLN A 410 1.07 -26.81 -12.12
N THR A 411 0.28 -27.77 -11.62
CA THR A 411 -1.02 -27.47 -11.01
C THR A 411 -0.88 -26.68 -9.72
N GLU A 412 0.08 -27.04 -8.86
CA GLU A 412 0.35 -26.36 -7.61
C GLU A 412 0.89 -24.94 -7.86
N ILE A 413 1.77 -24.76 -8.84
CA ILE A 413 2.33 -23.47 -9.22
C ILE A 413 1.25 -22.56 -9.82
N GLU A 414 0.40 -23.06 -10.72
CA GLU A 414 -0.74 -22.30 -11.26
C GLU A 414 -1.72 -21.86 -10.17
N ALA A 415 -1.94 -22.71 -9.16
CA ALA A 415 -2.82 -22.38 -8.04
C ALA A 415 -2.30 -21.21 -7.18
N THR A 416 -1.01 -20.87 -7.25
CA THR A 416 -0.44 -19.69 -6.55
C THR A 416 -0.69 -18.37 -7.27
N GLY A 417 -1.06 -18.39 -8.55
CA GLY A 417 -1.09 -17.19 -9.41
C GLY A 417 0.29 -16.58 -9.71
N LEU A 418 1.38 -17.21 -9.24
CA LEU A 418 2.76 -16.75 -9.40
C LEU A 418 3.56 -17.60 -10.40
N GLN A 419 2.89 -18.28 -11.33
CA GLN A 419 3.57 -19.06 -12.37
C GLN A 419 4.48 -18.18 -13.24
N PRO A 420 5.67 -18.65 -13.62
CA PRO A 420 6.46 -18.00 -14.64
C PRO A 420 5.70 -17.90 -15.97
N THR A 421 5.94 -16.82 -16.73
CA THR A 421 5.22 -16.60 -18.01
C THR A 421 5.83 -17.37 -19.17
N ILE A 422 7.08 -17.78 -19.04
CA ILE A 422 7.81 -18.55 -20.06
C ILE A 422 8.06 -19.96 -19.53
N ASP A 423 7.72 -20.96 -20.35
CA ASP A 423 7.78 -22.37 -19.96
C ASP A 423 9.18 -22.85 -19.56
N LEU A 424 10.24 -22.24 -20.11
CA LEU A 424 11.65 -22.53 -19.76
C LEU A 424 12.09 -21.99 -18.40
N GLU A 425 11.24 -21.25 -17.70
CA GLU A 425 11.57 -20.74 -16.37
C GLU A 425 11.24 -21.77 -15.29
N SER A 426 11.93 -21.72 -14.16
CA SER A 426 11.78 -22.74 -13.12
C SER A 426 11.04 -22.21 -11.89
N ALA A 427 10.28 -23.10 -11.25
CA ALA A 427 9.61 -22.80 -9.99
C ALA A 427 9.46 -24.04 -9.10
N ILE A 428 9.51 -23.83 -7.78
CA ILE A 428 9.30 -24.86 -6.76
C ILE A 428 8.29 -24.31 -5.75
N VAL A 429 7.19 -25.04 -5.53
CA VAL A 429 6.27 -24.81 -4.40
C VAL A 429 6.64 -25.78 -3.28
N ALA A 430 6.86 -25.29 -2.07
CA ALA A 430 7.23 -26.13 -0.93
C ALA A 430 6.67 -25.60 0.38
N THR A 431 6.48 -26.50 1.35
CA THR A 431 6.22 -26.14 2.75
C THR A 431 7.47 -26.42 3.55
N LEU A 432 8.09 -25.37 4.09
CA LEU A 432 9.39 -25.42 4.73
C LEU A 432 9.27 -25.31 6.25
N ASP A 433 9.83 -26.26 6.97
CA ASP A 433 9.97 -26.14 8.43
C ASP A 433 10.87 -24.95 8.80
N PRO A 434 10.75 -24.36 10.00
CA PRO A 434 11.67 -23.34 10.48
C PRO A 434 13.14 -23.79 10.37
N GLY A 435 13.98 -22.97 9.74
CA GLY A 435 15.37 -23.32 9.45
C GLY A 435 16.01 -22.49 8.34
N GLU A 436 17.27 -22.81 8.04
CA GLU A 436 18.07 -22.17 6.99
C GLU A 436 18.06 -23.02 5.71
N TYR A 437 17.77 -22.37 4.59
CA TYR A 437 17.69 -22.99 3.28
C TYR A 437 18.59 -22.25 2.29
N THR A 438 19.04 -22.97 1.27
CA THR A 438 19.85 -22.43 0.18
C THR A 438 19.19 -22.76 -1.15
N VAL A 439 18.90 -21.74 -1.94
CA VAL A 439 18.46 -21.87 -3.32
C VAL A 439 19.63 -21.56 -4.22
N ILE A 440 19.84 -22.41 -5.22
CA ILE A 440 20.84 -22.22 -6.25
C ILE A 440 20.14 -22.06 -7.59
N LEU A 441 20.35 -20.92 -8.24
CA LEU A 441 19.88 -20.65 -9.60
C LEU A 441 21.06 -20.78 -10.58
N ARG A 442 20.93 -21.67 -11.57
CA ARG A 442 21.97 -21.94 -12.58
C ARG A 442 21.38 -21.96 -13.98
N GLY A 443 22.20 -21.71 -15.00
CA GLY A 443 21.81 -22.00 -16.38
C GLY A 443 21.92 -23.47 -16.71
N GLN A 444 20.89 -24.03 -17.34
CA GLN A 444 20.89 -25.41 -17.81
C GLN A 444 22.07 -25.66 -18.74
N ASN A 445 22.72 -26.82 -18.62
CA ASN A 445 23.93 -27.19 -19.36
C ASN A 445 25.10 -26.16 -19.29
N GLY A 446 25.17 -25.37 -18.21
CA GLY A 446 26.21 -24.35 -18.04
C GLY A 446 25.93 -23.03 -18.78
N GLY A 447 24.66 -22.75 -19.08
CA GLY A 447 24.24 -21.45 -19.58
C GLY A 447 24.60 -20.32 -18.62
N THR A 448 24.86 -19.13 -19.17
CA THR A 448 25.20 -17.92 -18.41
C THR A 448 24.34 -16.74 -18.87
N GLY A 449 24.09 -15.79 -17.98
CA GLY A 449 23.29 -14.59 -18.27
C GLY A 449 22.73 -14.00 -16.99
N VAL A 450 21.96 -12.93 -17.09
CA VAL A 450 21.30 -12.32 -15.93
C VAL A 450 20.09 -13.17 -15.52
N GLY A 451 20.09 -13.63 -14.27
CA GLY A 451 18.98 -14.37 -13.66
C GLY A 451 18.38 -13.61 -12.48
N LEU A 452 17.11 -13.87 -12.22
CA LEU A 452 16.35 -13.35 -11.08
C LEU A 452 15.84 -14.53 -10.24
N PHE A 453 16.25 -14.55 -8.98
CA PHE A 453 15.71 -15.43 -7.95
C PHE A 453 14.61 -14.69 -7.17
N GLU A 454 13.51 -15.36 -6.89
CA GLU A 454 12.44 -14.84 -6.04
C GLU A 454 11.94 -15.91 -5.07
N ALA A 455 11.60 -15.50 -3.85
CA ALA A 455 10.88 -16.30 -2.87
C ALA A 455 9.68 -15.50 -2.38
N TYR A 456 8.50 -16.12 -2.41
CA TYR A 456 7.25 -15.53 -1.92
C TYR A 456 6.70 -16.34 -0.76
N ASP A 457 6.17 -15.63 0.23
CA ASP A 457 5.31 -16.19 1.26
C ASP A 457 3.93 -16.48 0.64
N LEU A 458 3.46 -17.73 0.72
CA LEU A 458 2.14 -18.13 0.22
C LEU A 458 1.06 -18.16 1.32
N ASP A 459 1.43 -17.92 2.57
CA ASP A 459 0.50 -17.91 3.71
C ASP A 459 0.99 -16.97 4.82
N GLY A 460 0.50 -15.72 4.77
CA GLY A 460 0.80 -14.68 5.75
C GLY A 460 0.20 -14.92 7.15
N THR A 461 -0.62 -15.96 7.34
CA THR A 461 -1.29 -16.27 8.62
C THR A 461 -0.51 -17.25 9.49
N THR A 462 0.47 -17.96 8.92
CA THR A 462 1.27 -18.94 9.65
C THR A 462 2.18 -18.29 10.69
N ALA A 463 2.41 -18.98 11.81
CA ALA A 463 3.25 -18.53 12.93
C ALA A 463 4.77 -18.59 12.62
N SER A 464 5.14 -18.34 11.37
CA SER A 464 6.51 -18.24 10.86
C SER A 464 6.58 -17.14 9.80
N THR A 465 7.79 -16.62 9.54
CA THR A 465 8.05 -15.56 8.57
C THR A 465 9.29 -15.90 7.74
N LEU A 466 9.42 -15.26 6.57
CA LEU A 466 10.70 -15.19 5.87
C LEU A 466 11.58 -14.16 6.59
N GLY A 467 12.46 -14.64 7.47
CA GLY A 467 13.24 -13.78 8.37
C GLY A 467 14.44 -13.10 7.72
N ASN A 468 14.94 -13.61 6.59
CA ASN A 468 16.10 -13.09 5.88
C ASN A 468 16.18 -13.64 4.44
N THR A 469 16.69 -12.79 3.52
CA THR A 469 17.31 -13.25 2.27
C THR A 469 18.77 -12.83 2.24
N SER A 470 19.64 -13.77 1.87
CA SER A 470 21.02 -13.45 1.52
C SER A 470 21.31 -13.83 0.08
N THR A 471 21.82 -12.91 -0.74
CA THR A 471 22.21 -13.28 -2.12
C THR A 471 23.69 -13.15 -2.29
N ARG A 472 24.33 -14.21 -2.79
CA ARG A 472 25.73 -14.22 -3.20
C ARG A 472 25.82 -14.47 -4.70
N GLY A 473 26.63 -13.67 -5.37
CA GLY A 473 27.11 -13.98 -6.70
C GLY A 473 28.07 -12.93 -7.25
N PHE A 474 28.41 -13.09 -8.52
CA PHE A 474 29.38 -12.24 -9.19
C PHE A 474 28.74 -10.90 -9.56
N VAL A 475 29.41 -9.79 -9.23
CA VAL A 475 28.93 -8.44 -9.50
C VAL A 475 29.88 -7.73 -10.46
N ALA A 476 29.32 -7.14 -11.51
CA ALA A 476 30.01 -6.31 -12.49
C ALA A 476 29.27 -4.98 -12.70
N GLY A 477 29.72 -4.15 -13.64
CA GLY A 477 29.07 -2.88 -13.96
C GLY A 477 27.94 -3.05 -14.99
N GLY A 478 27.10 -2.03 -15.15
CA GLY A 478 25.98 -2.07 -16.10
C GLY A 478 24.81 -2.90 -15.57
N ASP A 479 24.30 -3.82 -16.38
CA ASP A 479 23.18 -4.71 -16.00
C ASP A 479 23.59 -5.80 -15.00
N ASP A 480 24.88 -6.01 -14.81
CA ASP A 480 25.46 -7.06 -13.95
C ASP A 480 25.66 -6.63 -12.49
N VAL A 481 25.01 -5.53 -12.07
CA VAL A 481 24.95 -5.13 -10.66
C VAL A 481 24.02 -6.07 -9.89
N LEU A 482 24.38 -6.40 -8.64
CA LEU A 482 23.46 -7.14 -7.78
C LEU A 482 22.34 -6.20 -7.34
N ILE A 483 21.11 -6.60 -7.66
CA ILE A 483 19.89 -5.93 -7.20
C ILE A 483 19.15 -6.87 -6.27
N GLY A 484 19.13 -6.56 -4.97
CA GLY A 484 18.26 -7.22 -4.01
C GLY A 484 16.93 -6.49 -3.95
N GLY A 485 15.82 -7.21 -4.01
CA GLY A 485 14.48 -6.69 -3.85
C GLY A 485 13.78 -7.31 -2.64
N PHE A 486 12.91 -6.56 -1.98
CA PHE A 486 12.05 -7.12 -0.94
C PHE A 486 10.74 -6.36 -0.81
N ILE A 487 9.71 -7.08 -0.35
CA ILE A 487 8.38 -6.55 -0.07
C ILE A 487 8.07 -6.82 1.40
N VAL A 488 7.85 -5.77 2.17
CA VAL A 488 7.38 -5.85 3.56
C VAL A 488 5.89 -5.49 3.62
N GLY A 489 5.07 -6.35 4.25
CA GLY A 489 3.61 -6.21 4.35
C GLY A 489 2.98 -7.09 5.43
N ASN A 490 1.66 -7.30 5.42
CA ASN A 490 0.93 -8.09 6.44
C ASN A 490 1.15 -7.64 7.90
N GLY A 491 1.38 -6.34 8.11
CA GLY A 491 1.71 -5.80 9.42
C GLY A 491 1.90 -4.29 9.44
N GLY A 492 2.36 -3.75 10.59
CA GLY A 492 2.68 -2.33 10.78
C GLY A 492 4.00 -1.91 10.11
N SER A 493 4.65 -0.85 10.59
CA SER A 493 6.02 -0.55 10.19
C SER A 493 7.00 -1.59 10.76
N ASP A 494 8.02 -1.99 10.00
CA ASP A 494 9.13 -2.81 10.49
C ASP A 494 10.47 -2.14 10.18
N THR A 495 11.48 -2.43 11.01
CA THR A 495 12.86 -1.99 10.80
C THR A 495 13.59 -3.01 9.96
N VAL A 496 14.11 -2.55 8.82
CA VAL A 496 14.90 -3.37 7.91
C VAL A 496 16.37 -2.97 7.99
N VAL A 497 17.24 -3.96 8.18
CA VAL A 497 18.70 -3.77 8.03
C VAL A 497 19.13 -4.40 6.73
N VAL A 498 19.65 -3.59 5.81
CA VAL A 498 20.32 -4.08 4.61
C VAL A 498 21.84 -3.93 4.74
N ARG A 499 22.57 -4.99 4.39
CA ARG A 499 24.04 -4.99 4.41
C ARG A 499 24.59 -5.51 3.10
N ALA A 500 25.62 -4.86 2.58
CA ALA A 500 26.46 -5.42 1.53
C ALA A 500 27.79 -5.89 2.15
N ILE A 501 28.16 -7.14 1.91
CA ILE A 501 29.30 -7.83 2.51
C ILE A 501 30.27 -8.21 1.40
N GLY A 502 31.47 -7.63 1.45
CA GLY A 502 32.54 -7.88 0.50
C GLY A 502 33.79 -8.43 1.19
N PRO A 503 34.65 -7.59 1.82
CA PRO A 503 36.00 -7.99 2.24
C PRO A 503 36.06 -9.19 3.18
N SER A 504 35.06 -9.34 4.05
CA SER A 504 35.00 -10.45 5.01
C SER A 504 34.72 -11.82 4.37
N LEU A 505 34.26 -11.88 3.11
CA LEU A 505 34.06 -13.14 2.39
C LEU A 505 35.37 -13.86 2.06
N ALA A 506 36.52 -13.16 2.06
CA ALA A 506 37.83 -13.83 1.93
C ALA A 506 38.06 -14.85 3.05
N ALA A 507 37.58 -14.56 4.27
CA ALA A 507 37.74 -15.44 5.42
C ALA A 507 36.90 -16.73 5.31
N THR A 508 35.90 -16.75 4.43
CA THR A 508 35.03 -17.91 4.16
C THR A 508 35.41 -18.65 2.88
N GLY A 509 36.57 -18.34 2.30
CA GLY A 509 37.12 -19.04 1.13
C GLY A 509 36.64 -18.51 -0.22
N VAL A 510 35.90 -17.39 -0.25
CA VAL A 510 35.49 -16.74 -1.51
C VAL A 510 36.72 -16.08 -2.17
N ALA A 511 37.01 -16.49 -3.40
CA ALA A 511 38.04 -15.86 -4.21
C ALA A 511 37.56 -14.48 -4.69
N SER A 512 38.45 -13.48 -4.62
CA SER A 512 38.22 -12.11 -5.13
C SER A 512 36.92 -11.43 -4.62
N PRO A 513 36.76 -11.25 -3.29
CA PRO A 513 35.61 -10.53 -2.76
C PRO A 513 35.64 -9.04 -3.11
N LEU A 514 34.48 -8.39 -3.14
CA LEU A 514 34.39 -6.95 -3.40
C LEU A 514 35.09 -6.19 -2.28
N ALA A 515 36.11 -5.41 -2.65
CA ALA A 515 36.96 -4.74 -1.68
C ALA A 515 36.24 -3.60 -0.95
N ASP A 516 35.25 -2.97 -1.60
CA ASP A 516 34.53 -1.81 -1.06
C ASP A 516 33.07 -1.81 -1.54
N PRO A 517 32.18 -2.55 -0.85
CA PRO A 517 30.77 -2.60 -1.22
C PRO A 517 30.06 -1.29 -0.85
N THR A 518 29.46 -0.63 -1.85
CA THR A 518 28.55 0.50 -1.64
C THR A 518 27.10 0.06 -1.78
N LEU A 519 26.18 0.67 -1.04
CA LEU A 519 24.78 0.26 -1.04
C LEU A 519 23.89 1.48 -1.21
N ASP A 520 23.10 1.45 -2.28
CA ASP A 520 22.02 2.41 -2.54
C ASP A 520 20.69 1.69 -2.32
N LEU A 521 19.78 2.28 -1.53
CA LEU A 521 18.44 1.75 -1.29
C LEU A 521 17.42 2.60 -2.07
N TYR A 522 16.59 1.95 -2.86
CA TYR A 522 15.56 2.59 -3.68
C TYR A 522 14.19 2.09 -3.29
N ASP A 523 13.17 2.95 -3.33
CA ASP A 523 11.77 2.55 -3.19
C ASP A 523 11.22 1.86 -4.45
N GLY A 524 9.93 1.51 -4.43
CA GLY A 524 9.24 0.80 -5.49
C GLY A 524 9.15 1.59 -6.80
N ASN A 525 9.44 2.89 -6.76
CA ASN A 525 9.41 3.82 -7.86
C ASN A 525 10.82 4.13 -8.39
N GLY A 526 11.85 3.52 -7.78
CA GLY A 526 13.24 3.72 -8.16
C GLY A 526 13.84 5.02 -7.61
N VAL A 527 13.24 5.62 -6.57
CA VAL A 527 13.78 6.80 -5.88
C VAL A 527 14.73 6.36 -4.78
N LEU A 528 15.94 6.93 -4.75
CA LEU A 528 16.93 6.67 -3.70
C LEU A 528 16.42 7.23 -2.36
N ILE A 529 16.45 6.41 -1.30
CA ILE A 529 16.01 6.77 0.06
C ILE A 529 17.13 6.72 1.09
#